data_AF-A0A3Q3IWD1-F1
#
_entry.id   AF-A0A3Q3IWD1-F1
#
_cell.length_a   1.000
_cell.length_b   1.000
_cell.length_c   1.000
_cell.angle_alpha   90.00
_cell.angle_beta   90.00
_cell.angle_gamma   90.00
#
_symmetry.space_group_name_H-M   'P 1'
#
loop_
_entity.id
_entity.type
_entity.pdbx_description
1 polymer ?
#
loop_
_entity_poly.entity_id
_entity_poly.type
_entity_poly.pdbx_seq_one_letter_code
_entity_poly.pdbx_strand_id
1 'polypeptide(L)'
;MGVEIETITPGDGRTFPKKGQTCVVHYVGSLTDGTKFDSSRDRDKPFRFKIGKQEVIRGWEEGVVQMSVGQRAKLTCSPDYAYGNKGHPASCCHPSQGS
;
A
#
# COMPACT_ATOMS: atom_id res chain seq x y z
N MET A 1 -5.51 -14.06 6.91
CA MET A 1 -5.68 -13.25 5.69
C MET A 1 -6.09 -11.85 6.10
N GLY A 2 -5.26 -10.85 5.80
CA GLY A 2 -5.39 -9.48 6.33
C GLY A 2 -4.25 -8.58 5.84
N VAL A 3 -3.95 -7.53 6.59
CA VAL A 3 -2.74 -6.72 6.42
C VAL A 3 -1.76 -7.00 7.55
N GLU A 4 -0.52 -7.30 7.19
CA GLU A 4 0.57 -7.46 8.12
C GLU A 4 1.45 -6.21 8.07
N ILE A 5 1.77 -5.63 9.22
CA ILE A 5 2.51 -4.37 9.33
C ILE A 5 3.83 -4.66 10.03
N GLU A 6 4.92 -4.61 9.27
CA GLU A 6 6.27 -4.74 9.80
C GLU A 6 6.85 -3.34 9.99
N THR A 7 7.00 -2.90 11.25
CA THR A 7 7.56 -1.58 11.54
C THR A 7 9.08 -1.59 11.34
N ILE A 8 9.54 -0.82 10.36
CA ILE A 8 10.97 -0.63 10.05
C ILE A 8 11.54 0.49 10.93
N THR A 9 10.78 1.57 11.09
CA THR A 9 11.18 2.73 11.88
C THR A 9 9.96 3.26 12.62
N PRO A 10 10.00 3.38 13.95
CA PRO A 10 8.89 3.93 14.72
C PRO A 10 8.66 5.39 14.34
N GLY A 11 7.39 5.80 14.32
CA GLY A 11 7.02 7.21 14.14
C GLY A 11 6.93 7.94 15.47
N ASP A 12 6.15 9.01 15.49
CA ASP A 12 5.92 9.81 16.68
C ASP A 12 5.07 9.10 17.75
N GLY A 13 4.37 8.02 17.39
CA GLY A 13 3.55 7.21 18.31
C GLY A 13 2.40 7.97 18.97
N ARG A 14 2.09 9.17 18.47
CA ARG A 14 1.10 10.10 19.05
C ARG A 14 0.09 10.54 18.00
N THR A 15 0.55 10.80 16.78
CA THR A 15 -0.29 11.29 15.70
C THR A 15 -0.70 10.14 14.79
N PHE A 16 -1.86 9.56 15.07
CA PHE A 16 -2.45 8.50 14.24
C PHE A 16 -3.51 9.10 13.30
N PRO A 17 -3.51 8.71 12.02
CA PRO A 17 -4.44 9.26 11.07
C PRO A 17 -5.84 8.66 11.28
N LYS A 18 -6.86 9.51 11.16
CA LYS A 18 -8.27 9.15 11.42
C LYS A 18 -9.10 9.15 10.15
N LYS A 19 -10.21 8.41 10.15
CA LYS A 19 -11.21 8.44 9.06
C LYS A 19 -11.61 9.88 8.74
N GLY A 20 -11.58 10.24 7.47
CA GLY A 20 -11.85 11.59 6.94
C GLY A 20 -10.61 12.47 6.78
N GLN A 21 -9.46 12.11 7.37
CA GLN A 21 -8.21 12.86 7.22
C GLN A 21 -7.48 12.53 5.92
N THR A 22 -6.72 13.50 5.43
CA THR A 22 -5.89 13.34 4.24
C THR A 22 -4.48 12.96 4.67
N CYS A 23 -4.01 11.80 4.23
CA CYS A 23 -2.66 11.30 4.49
C CYS A 23 -1.77 11.53 3.28
N VAL A 24 -0.52 11.89 3.55
CA VAL A 24 0.49 12.14 2.52
C VAL A 24 1.66 11.20 2.82
N VAL A 25 1.92 10.26 1.91
CA VAL A 25 2.91 9.20 2.14
C VAL A 25 3.79 8.99 0.90
N HIS A 26 5.02 8.56 1.14
CA HIS A 26 5.85 7.96 0.10
C HIS A 26 5.79 6.45 0.25
N TYR A 27 5.47 5.75 -0.84
CA TYR A 27 5.42 4.30 -0.88
C TYR A 27 6.20 3.74 -2.06
N VAL A 28 6.58 2.48 -1.93
CA VAL A 28 7.10 1.64 -3.00
C VAL A 28 6.24 0.40 -3.02
N GLY A 29 5.50 0.23 -4.10
CA GLY A 29 4.70 -0.94 -4.39
C GLY A 29 5.51 -1.95 -5.18
N SER A 30 5.76 -3.11 -4.56
CA SER A 30 6.33 -4.27 -5.22
C SER A 30 5.37 -5.46 -5.10
N LEU A 31 5.35 -6.28 -6.14
CA LEU A 31 4.73 -7.60 -6.14
C LEU A 31 5.62 -8.58 -5.36
N THR A 32 5.03 -9.72 -4.97
CA THR A 32 5.71 -10.77 -4.19
C THR A 32 6.85 -11.46 -4.94
N ASP A 33 6.86 -11.36 -6.27
CA ASP A 33 7.95 -11.80 -7.15
C ASP A 33 9.15 -10.82 -7.15
N GLY A 34 9.02 -9.67 -6.46
CA GLY A 34 10.02 -8.60 -6.43
C GLY A 34 9.82 -7.51 -7.50
N THR A 35 8.86 -7.68 -8.40
CA THR A 35 8.55 -6.72 -9.46
C THR A 35 7.95 -5.45 -8.86
N LYS A 36 8.70 -4.34 -8.93
CA LYS A 36 8.18 -3.01 -8.56
C LYS A 36 7.13 -2.59 -9.59
N PHE A 37 5.90 -2.40 -9.17
CA PHE A 37 4.83 -1.92 -10.05
C PHE A 37 4.67 -0.40 -9.96
N ASP A 38 4.95 0.20 -8.80
CA ASP A 38 4.74 1.62 -8.60
C ASP A 38 5.62 2.17 -7.46
N SER A 39 6.10 3.40 -7.61
CA SER A 39 6.92 4.04 -6.59
C SER A 39 6.68 5.54 -6.61
N SER A 40 6.24 6.07 -5.48
CA SER A 40 6.07 7.52 -5.29
C SER A 40 7.41 8.25 -5.25
N ARG A 41 8.49 7.56 -4.89
CA ARG A 41 9.86 8.12 -4.87
C ARG A 41 10.39 8.35 -6.28
N ASP A 42 10.15 7.41 -7.20
CA ASP A 42 10.58 7.55 -8.60
C ASP A 42 9.86 8.71 -9.33
N ARG A 43 8.68 9.10 -8.83
CA ARG A 43 7.91 10.23 -9.37
C ARG A 43 8.18 11.56 -8.66
N ASP A 44 9.04 11.58 -7.64
CA ASP A 44 9.30 12.72 -6.74
C ASP A 44 8.03 13.41 -6.23
N LYS A 45 6.92 12.66 -6.16
CA LYS A 45 5.59 13.18 -5.81
C LYS A 45 4.99 12.31 -4.71
N PRO A 46 4.74 12.86 -3.52
CA PRO A 46 4.10 12.11 -2.46
C PRO A 46 2.66 11.78 -2.86
N PHE A 47 2.21 10.59 -2.46
CA PHE A 47 0.86 10.15 -2.72
C PHE A 47 -0.07 10.65 -1.62
N ARG A 48 -1.18 11.25 -2.05
CA ARG A 48 -2.18 11.84 -1.16
C ARG A 48 -3.49 11.09 -1.30
N PHE A 49 -4.05 10.64 -0.19
CA PHE A 49 -5.33 9.94 -0.17
C PHE A 49 -6.10 10.27 1.10
N LYS A 50 -7.43 10.12 1.07
CA LYS A 50 -8.28 10.34 2.24
C LYS A 50 -8.73 9.01 2.85
N ILE A 51 -8.47 8.85 4.14
CA ILE A 51 -8.90 7.65 4.88
C ILE A 51 -10.43 7.63 4.98
N GLY A 52 -11.04 6.46 4.77
CA GLY A 52 -12.47 6.24 4.91
C GLY A 52 -13.26 6.53 3.64
N LYS A 53 -12.59 6.84 2.52
CA LYS A 53 -13.24 7.01 1.21
C LYS A 53 -13.12 5.80 0.29
N GLN A 54 -12.44 4.73 0.73
CA GLN A 54 -12.12 3.57 -0.13
C GLN A 54 -11.37 3.99 -1.42
N GLU A 55 -10.62 5.09 -1.38
CA GLU A 55 -9.75 5.55 -2.48
C GLU A 55 -8.49 4.69 -2.61
N VAL A 56 -8.15 3.96 -1.55
CA VAL A 56 -7.01 3.03 -1.49
C VAL A 56 -7.50 1.63 -1.11
N ILE A 57 -6.61 0.65 -1.30
CA ILE A 57 -6.88 -0.74 -0.94
C ILE A 57 -7.19 -0.89 0.56
N ARG A 58 -8.00 -1.90 0.94
CA ARG A 58 -8.41 -2.11 2.35
C ARG A 58 -7.21 -2.27 3.28
N GLY A 59 -6.13 -2.90 2.82
CA GLY A 59 -4.92 -3.05 3.62
C GLY A 59 -4.27 -1.71 3.98
N TRP A 60 -4.42 -0.68 3.16
CA TRP A 60 -3.99 0.68 3.51
C TRP A 60 -4.96 1.35 4.48
N GLU A 61 -6.27 1.20 4.28
CA GLU A 61 -7.28 1.74 5.20
C GLU A 61 -7.11 1.18 6.62
N GLU A 62 -6.83 -0.11 6.76
CA GLU A 62 -6.65 -0.80 8.04
C GLU A 62 -5.21 -0.69 8.57
N GLY A 63 -4.22 -0.60 7.68
CA GLY A 63 -2.82 -0.57 8.07
C GLY A 63 -2.32 0.83 8.42
N VAL A 64 -2.66 1.84 7.63
CA VAL A 64 -2.16 3.21 7.84
C VAL A 64 -2.76 3.83 9.12
N VAL A 65 -3.97 3.47 9.51
CA VAL A 65 -4.59 3.92 10.78
C VAL A 65 -3.84 3.41 12.02
N GLN A 66 -3.07 2.33 11.89
CA GLN A 66 -2.21 1.81 12.96
C GLN A 66 -0.82 2.46 12.96
N MET A 67 -0.49 3.21 11.91
CA MET A 67 0.78 3.92 11.79
C MET A 67 0.68 5.34 12.31
N SER A 68 1.80 5.83 12.84
CA SER A 68 1.95 7.18 13.36
C SER A 68 2.74 8.07 12.39
N VAL A 69 2.66 9.39 12.54
CA VAL A 69 3.36 10.33 11.64
C VAL A 69 4.86 10.11 11.73
N GLY A 70 5.52 10.04 10.56
CA GLY A 70 6.95 9.76 10.45
C GLY A 70 7.31 8.27 10.55
N GLN A 71 6.35 7.39 10.85
CA GLN A 71 6.60 5.95 10.90
C GLN A 71 6.89 5.41 9.50
N ARG A 72 7.82 4.46 9.44
CA ARG A 72 8.13 3.70 8.24
C ARG A 72 7.84 2.23 8.52
N ALA A 73 6.94 1.64 7.76
CA ALA A 73 6.58 0.24 7.89
C ALA A 73 6.38 -0.39 6.51
N LYS A 74 6.54 -1.70 6.46
CA LYS A 74 6.21 -2.53 5.30
C LYS A 74 4.84 -3.16 5.54
N LEU A 75 3.89 -2.87 4.65
CA LEU A 75 2.55 -3.42 4.72
C LEU A 75 2.42 -4.56 3.71
N THR A 76 2.31 -5.79 4.21
CA THR A 76 2.05 -6.98 3.38
C THR A 76 0.55 -7.24 3.40
N CYS A 77 -0.11 -6.94 2.29
CA CYS A 77 -1.56 -7.11 2.16
C CYS A 77 -1.87 -8.43 1.46
N SER A 78 -2.78 -9.23 2.01
CA SER A 78 -3.34 -10.39 1.30
C SER A 78 -4.13 -9.92 0.06
N PRO A 79 -4.31 -10.74 -0.99
CA PRO A 79 -4.99 -10.36 -2.23
C PRO A 79 -6.35 -9.71 -1.98
N ASP A 80 -7.17 -10.27 -1.10
CA ASP A 80 -8.51 -9.76 -0.75
C ASP A 80 -8.50 -8.34 -0.15
N TYR A 81 -7.38 -7.96 0.47
CA TYR A 81 -7.16 -6.64 1.08
C TYR A 81 -6.40 -5.69 0.17
N ALA A 82 -5.87 -6.17 -0.96
CA ALA A 82 -5.22 -5.41 -2.00
C ALA A 82 -6.19 -5.20 -3.19
N TYR A 83 -5.91 -5.86 -4.32
CA TYR A 83 -6.68 -5.73 -5.56
C TYR A 83 -7.64 -6.91 -5.82
N GLY A 84 -7.82 -7.78 -4.82
CA GLY A 84 -8.60 -9.01 -4.91
C GLY A 84 -8.02 -10.02 -5.90
N ASN A 85 -8.75 -11.11 -6.09
CA ASN A 85 -8.45 -12.12 -7.12
C ASN A 85 -8.64 -11.60 -8.55
N LYS A 86 -9.15 -10.37 -8.72
CA LYS A 86 -9.31 -9.73 -10.03
C LYS A 86 -8.01 -9.16 -10.58
N GLY A 87 -7.00 -8.95 -9.74
CA GLY A 87 -5.75 -8.29 -10.14
C GLY A 87 -5.98 -6.87 -10.68
N HIS A 88 -4.94 -6.04 -10.67
CA HIS A 88 -4.94 -4.92 -11.61
C HIS A 88 -4.51 -5.49 -12.97
N PRO A 89 -5.29 -5.31 -14.05
CA PRO A 89 -4.86 -5.69 -15.40
C PRO A 89 -3.84 -4.65 -15.89
N ALA A 90 -2.64 -4.63 -15.30
CA ALA A 90 -1.53 -3.78 -15.74
C ALA A 90 -0.27 -4.59 -16.09
N SER A 91 -0.39 -5.90 -16.19
CA SER A 91 0.59 -6.72 -16.90
C SER A 91 -0.11 -7.89 -17.59
N CYS A 92 -0.79 -7.58 -18.70
CA CYS A 92 -0.90 -8.54 -19.80
C CYS A 92 0.51 -8.75 -20.38
N CYS A 93 1.42 -9.34 -19.61
CA CYS A 93 2.54 -10.06 -20.18
C CYS A 93 1.99 -11.44 -20.51
N HIS A 94 1.81 -11.63 -21.82
CA HIS A 94 1.40 -12.84 -22.51
C HIS A 94 1.62 -14.14 -21.72
N PRO A 95 0.63 -15.06 -21.69
CA PRO A 95 0.95 -16.47 -21.53
C PRO A 95 1.77 -16.88 -22.75
N SER A 96 3.06 -17.14 -22.57
CA SER A 96 3.81 -17.92 -23.53
C SER A 96 3.19 -19.32 -23.55
N GLN A 97 2.35 -19.57 -24.55
CA GLN A 97 2.10 -20.90 -25.09
C GLN A 97 3.46 -21.55 -25.41
N GLY A 98 3.66 -22.77 -24.92
CA GLY A 98 4.78 -23.64 -25.27
C GLY A 98 4.87 -24.77 -24.23
N SER A 99 4.70 -26.05 -24.55
CA SER A 99 4.48 -26.75 -25.82
C SER A 99 3.59 -27.96 -25.57
#